data_AF-A0A225DX73-F1
#
_entry.id   AF-A0A225DX73-F1
#
_cell.length_a   1.000
_cell.length_b   1.000
_cell.length_c   1.000
_cell.angle_alpha   90.00
_cell.angle_beta   90.00
_cell.angle_gamma   90.00
#
_symmetry.space_group_name_H-M   'P 1'
#
loop_
_entity.id
_entity.type
_entity.pdbx_description
1 polymer ?
#
loop_
_entity_poly.entity_id
_entity_poly.type
_entity_poly.pdbx_seq_one_letter_code
_entity_poly.pdbx_strand_id
1 'polypeptide(L)'
;MLSLVNRPGNRPSYEGAAAELTRAGVLCREAGFRKVLFRGDTDFSQTERLDGWDAMPDVRFVFGYDAKPNLVAVAEERPPTAWHRLTRPARYAVATATRQKPADIRDGIVREREYETLRLPSEDVAEFAYRPTASTG
;
A
#
# COMPACT_ATOMS: atom_id res chain seq x y z
N MET A 1 10.34 -4.27 17.75
CA MET A 1 11.62 -4.00 17.07
C MET A 1 11.45 -2.75 16.23
N LEU A 2 12.34 -1.77 16.38
CA LEU A 2 12.39 -0.56 15.55
C LEU A 2 13.72 -0.57 14.81
N SER A 3 13.68 -0.55 13.48
CA SER A 3 14.87 -0.35 12.63
C SER A 3 14.72 0.98 11.93
N LEU A 4 15.76 1.81 11.97
CA LEU A 4 15.80 3.11 11.30
C LEU A 4 17.00 3.13 10.35
N VAL A 5 16.74 3.39 9.07
CA VAL A 5 17.78 3.62 8.06
C VAL A 5 17.78 5.11 7.72
N ASN A 6 18.80 5.83 8.18
CA ASN A 6 18.99 7.23 7.80
C ASN A 6 19.50 7.30 6.36
N ARG A 7 18.78 8.03 5.50
CA ARG A 7 19.18 8.31 4.13
C ARG A 7 19.31 9.82 3.93
N PRO A 8 20.26 10.29 3.10
CA PRO A 8 20.30 11.69 2.72
C PRO A 8 19.04 12.05 1.92
N GLY A 9 18.52 13.27 2.11
CA GLY A 9 17.20 13.69 1.63
C GLY A 9 17.03 13.72 0.10
N ASN A 10 18.10 13.48 -0.66
CA ASN A 10 18.10 13.39 -2.12
C ASN A 10 17.97 11.96 -2.66
N ARG A 11 17.82 10.94 -1.79
CA ARG A 11 17.68 9.54 -2.22
C ARG A 11 16.22 9.09 -2.15
N PRO A 12 15.75 8.32 -3.14
CA PRO A 12 14.40 7.80 -3.12
C PRO A 12 14.19 6.84 -1.94
N SER A 13 12.99 6.86 -1.36
CA SER A 13 12.64 6.09 -0.16
C SER A 13 12.69 4.58 -0.37
N TYR A 14 12.50 4.12 -1.60
CA TYR A 14 12.50 2.70 -1.99
C TYR A 14 13.89 2.08 -2.10
N GLU A 15 14.93 2.91 -2.14
CA GLU A 15 16.29 2.45 -2.35
C GLU A 15 16.77 1.56 -1.20
N GLY A 16 17.11 0.31 -1.49
CA GLY A 16 17.53 -0.69 -0.49
C GLY A 16 16.40 -1.15 0.45
N ALA A 17 15.16 -0.68 0.25
CA ALA A 17 14.06 -0.96 1.16
C ALA A 17 13.63 -2.44 1.15
N ALA A 18 13.72 -3.10 0.00
CA ALA A 18 13.50 -4.55 -0.11
C ALA A 18 14.53 -5.37 0.70
N ALA A 19 15.80 -4.97 0.68
CA ALA A 19 16.85 -5.64 1.45
C ALA A 19 16.62 -5.44 2.97
N GLU A 20 16.24 -4.21 3.36
CA GLU A 20 15.90 -3.88 4.73
C GLU A 20 14.71 -4.73 5.24
N LEU A 21 13.63 -4.80 4.46
CA LEU A 21 12.45 -5.64 4.75
C LEU A 21 12.82 -7.12 4.88
N THR A 22 13.65 -7.63 3.96
CA THR A 22 14.09 -9.03 3.97
C THR A 22 14.85 -9.35 5.26
N ARG A 23 15.84 -8.52 5.63
CA ARG A 23 16.61 -8.71 6.86
C ARG A 23 15.73 -8.60 8.11
N ALA A 24 14.80 -7.64 8.16
CA ALA A 24 13.87 -7.52 9.27
C ALA A 24 12.93 -8.74 9.37
N GLY A 25 12.50 -9.26 8.23
CA GLY A 25 11.72 -10.50 8.14
C GLY A 25 12.48 -11.68 8.72
N VAL A 26 13.70 -11.95 8.24
CA VAL A 26 14.54 -13.04 8.77
C VAL A 26 14.71 -12.94 10.28
N LEU A 27 15.03 -11.76 10.81
CA LEU A 27 15.21 -11.55 12.24
C LEU A 27 13.93 -11.83 13.04
N CYS A 28 12.76 -11.39 12.56
CA CYS A 28 11.49 -11.72 13.21
C CYS A 28 11.25 -13.24 13.22
N ARG A 29 11.61 -13.95 12.14
CA ARG A 29 11.43 -15.40 12.07
C ARG A 29 12.36 -16.14 13.04
N GLU A 30 13.62 -15.73 13.09
CA GLU A 30 14.60 -16.26 14.07
C GLU A 30 14.17 -16.00 15.51
N ALA A 31 13.49 -14.88 15.76
CA ALA A 31 12.89 -14.56 17.06
C ALA A 31 11.59 -15.34 17.36
N GLY A 32 11.16 -16.26 16.50
CA GLY A 32 10.01 -17.15 16.72
C GLY A 32 8.65 -16.57 16.33
N PHE A 33 8.60 -15.47 15.56
CA PHE A 33 7.34 -14.94 15.06
C PHE A 33 6.72 -15.91 14.04
N ARG A 34 5.45 -16.30 14.27
CA ARG A 34 4.75 -17.27 13.41
C ARG A 34 4.20 -16.69 12.10
N LYS A 35 4.10 -15.36 12.02
CA LYS A 35 3.55 -14.62 10.87
C LYS A 35 4.25 -13.28 10.76
N VAL A 36 4.76 -12.98 9.58
CA VAL A 36 5.36 -11.69 9.23
C VAL A 36 4.62 -11.12 8.02
N LEU A 37 4.16 -9.87 8.13
CA LEU A 37 3.46 -9.18 7.05
C LEU A 37 4.26 -7.95 6.60
N PHE A 38 4.70 -7.93 5.36
CA PHE A 38 5.27 -6.75 4.74
C PHE A 38 4.18 -5.87 4.14
N ARG A 39 4.29 -4.55 4.36
CA ARG A 39 3.42 -3.55 3.75
C ARG A 39 4.26 -2.37 3.29
N GLY A 40 3.90 -1.82 2.13
CA GLY A 40 4.60 -0.69 1.53
C GLY A 40 3.81 -0.11 0.35
N ASP A 41 4.23 1.08 -0.08
CA ASP A 41 3.65 1.77 -1.24
C ASP A 41 4.21 1.22 -2.56
N THR A 42 3.74 1.74 -3.69
CA THR A 42 4.02 1.25 -5.05
C THR A 42 5.49 1.06 -5.39
N ASP A 43 6.37 1.95 -4.91
CA ASP A 43 7.80 1.85 -5.17
C ASP A 43 8.49 0.63 -4.51
N PHE A 44 7.78 -0.11 -3.64
CA PHE A 44 8.27 -1.35 -3.03
C PHE A 44 8.00 -2.60 -3.87
N SER A 45 7.24 -2.48 -4.97
CA SER A 45 6.91 -3.59 -5.87
C SER A 45 8.08 -3.98 -6.79
N GLN A 46 9.27 -4.18 -6.21
CA GLN A 46 10.41 -4.78 -6.89
C GLN A 46 10.08 -6.24 -7.17
N THR A 47 9.54 -6.51 -8.35
CA THR A 47 9.07 -7.82 -8.82
C THR A 47 10.09 -8.93 -8.62
N GLU A 48 11.38 -8.61 -8.71
CA GLU A 48 12.51 -9.52 -8.46
C GLU A 48 12.54 -10.14 -7.04
N ARG A 49 11.87 -9.52 -6.06
CA ARG A 49 11.89 -9.94 -4.66
C ARG A 49 10.62 -10.67 -4.23
N LEU A 50 9.54 -10.56 -5.01
CA LEU A 50 8.23 -11.14 -4.67
C LEU A 50 8.31 -12.67 -4.59
N ASP A 51 8.93 -13.31 -5.58
CA ASP A 51 9.11 -14.77 -5.60
C ASP A 51 9.91 -15.25 -4.38
N GLY A 52 10.94 -14.50 -3.98
CA GLY A 52 11.76 -14.82 -2.81
C GLY A 52 10.99 -14.71 -1.49
N TRP A 53 10.07 -13.76 -1.37
CA TRP A 53 9.22 -13.63 -0.19
C TRP A 53 8.07 -14.63 -0.18
N ASP A 54 7.49 -14.96 -1.34
CA ASP A 54 6.44 -15.97 -1.47
C ASP A 54 6.95 -17.37 -1.11
N ALA A 55 8.23 -17.67 -1.40
CA ALA A 55 8.88 -18.91 -0.99
C ALA A 55 9.05 -19.04 0.55
N MET A 56 8.84 -17.97 1.32
CA MET A 56 8.91 -18.01 2.79
C MET A 56 7.51 -18.31 3.36
N PRO A 57 7.27 -19.48 4.00
CA PRO A 57 5.91 -19.96 4.30
C PRO A 57 5.12 -19.07 5.27
N ASP A 58 5.83 -18.40 6.17
CA ASP A 58 5.33 -17.55 7.25
C ASP A 58 5.38 -16.05 6.94
N VAL A 59 5.83 -15.68 5.72
CA VAL A 59 5.82 -14.31 5.21
C VAL A 59 4.63 -14.11 4.29
N ARG A 60 3.98 -12.96 4.43
CA ARG A 60 2.99 -12.44 3.49
C ARG A 60 3.33 -10.99 3.18
N PHE A 61 2.83 -10.48 2.08
CA PHE A 61 3.04 -9.10 1.69
C PHE A 61 1.82 -8.47 1.03
N VAL A 62 1.64 -7.17 1.22
CA VAL A 62 0.63 -6.34 0.55
C VAL A 62 1.31 -5.03 0.15
N PHE A 63 1.47 -4.81 -1.15
CA PHE A 63 2.10 -3.61 -1.69
C PHE A 63 1.15 -2.88 -2.63
N GLY A 64 1.33 -1.56 -2.72
CA GLY A 64 0.84 -0.82 -3.89
C GLY A 64 1.50 -1.35 -5.16
N TYR A 65 0.84 -1.18 -6.30
CA TYR A 65 1.37 -1.58 -7.60
C TYR A 65 0.99 -0.55 -8.64
N ASP A 66 1.91 -0.22 -9.54
CA ASP A 66 1.65 0.78 -10.58
C ASP A 66 0.52 0.31 -11.50
N ALA A 67 -0.28 1.27 -11.98
CA ALA A 67 -1.27 1.04 -13.02
C ALA A 67 -0.59 0.81 -14.38
N LYS A 68 0.13 -0.31 -14.52
CA LYS A 68 0.82 -0.68 -15.74
C LYS A 68 -0.21 -0.93 -16.86
N PRO A 69 0.11 -0.62 -18.13
CA PRO A 69 -0.85 -0.76 -19.24
C PRO A 69 -1.50 -2.14 -19.33
N ASN A 70 -0.75 -3.20 -19.05
CA ASN A 70 -1.27 -4.56 -19.05
C ASN A 70 -2.28 -4.82 -17.91
N LEU A 71 -2.11 -4.20 -16.74
CA LEU A 71 -3.05 -4.31 -15.63
C LEU A 71 -4.30 -3.46 -15.85
N VAL A 72 -4.15 -2.30 -16.48
CA VAL A 72 -5.27 -1.47 -16.91
C VAL A 72 -6.13 -2.23 -17.92
N ALA A 73 -5.52 -2.83 -18.94
CA ALA A 73 -6.24 -3.66 -19.91
C ALA A 73 -6.98 -4.83 -19.23
N VAL A 74 -6.32 -5.55 -18.31
CA VAL A 74 -6.98 -6.62 -17.54
C VAL A 74 -8.16 -6.10 -16.74
N ALA A 75 -8.09 -4.90 -16.16
CA ALA A 75 -9.19 -4.30 -15.43
C ALA A 75 -10.36 -3.91 -16.35
N GLU A 76 -10.06 -3.29 -17.50
CA GLU A 76 -11.06 -2.86 -18.49
C GLU A 76 -11.81 -4.03 -19.15
N GLU A 77 -11.13 -5.15 -19.37
CA GLU A 77 -11.72 -6.35 -19.99
C GLU A 77 -12.59 -7.16 -19.04
N ARG A 78 -12.63 -6.84 -17.74
CA ARG A 78 -13.41 -7.66 -16.78
C ARG A 78 -14.90 -7.46 -16.94
N PRO A 79 -15.70 -8.52 -16.78
CA PRO A 79 -17.14 -8.39 -16.78
C PRO A 79 -17.59 -7.52 -15.60
N PRO A 80 -18.68 -6.74 -15.73
CA PRO A 80 -19.22 -5.92 -14.65
C PRO A 80 -19.49 -6.71 -13.35
N THR A 81 -19.79 -8.01 -13.46
CA THR A 81 -20.03 -8.91 -12.33
C THR A 81 -18.79 -9.25 -11.52
N ALA A 82 -17.58 -8.94 -12.01
CA ALA A 82 -16.34 -9.10 -11.25
C ALA A 82 -16.09 -7.96 -10.27
N TRP A 83 -16.78 -6.83 -10.44
CA TRP A 83 -16.61 -5.63 -9.62
C TRP A 83 -17.58 -5.61 -8.45
N HIS A 84 -17.06 -5.25 -7.28
CA HIS A 84 -17.82 -5.20 -6.05
C HIS A 84 -17.57 -3.86 -5.35
N ARG A 85 -18.64 -3.24 -4.87
CA ARG A 85 -18.51 -1.98 -4.13
C ARG A 85 -17.73 -2.18 -2.85
N LEU A 86 -16.64 -1.44 -2.71
CA LEU A 86 -15.81 -1.46 -1.51
C LEU A 86 -16.54 -0.77 -0.36
N THR A 87 -17.00 -1.56 0.60
CA THR A 87 -17.60 -1.05 1.83
C THR A 87 -16.50 -0.89 2.88
N ARG A 88 -16.04 0.35 3.08
CA ARG A 88 -15.07 0.63 4.16
C ARG A 88 -15.81 0.64 5.50
N PRO A 89 -15.40 -0.17 6.49
CA PRO A 89 -16.01 -0.09 7.81
C PRO A 89 -15.85 1.31 8.38
N ALA A 90 -16.86 1.77 9.12
CA ALA A 90 -16.82 3.09 9.75
C ALA A 90 -15.54 3.24 10.57
N ARG A 91 -14.90 4.42 10.50
CA ARG A 91 -13.75 4.75 11.36
C ARG A 91 -14.14 4.42 12.80
N TYR A 92 -13.32 3.59 13.45
CA TYR A 92 -13.55 3.03 14.79
C TYR A 92 -14.08 4.10 15.77
N ALA A 93 -14.99 3.67 16.65
CA ALA A 93 -15.33 4.46 17.82
C ALA A 93 -14.07 4.58 18.69
N VAL A 94 -13.61 5.81 18.91
CA VAL A 94 -12.46 6.07 19.78
C VAL A 94 -12.91 5.76 21.21
N ALA A 95 -12.29 4.77 21.85
CA ALA A 95 -12.58 4.40 23.24
C ALA A 95 -12.10 5.45 24.27
N THR A 96 -11.47 6.54 23.80
CA THR A 96 -10.89 7.61 24.58
C THR A 96 -11.40 8.97 24.08
N ALA A 97 -11.17 10.03 24.85
CA ALA A 97 -11.51 11.39 24.44
C ALA A 97 -10.80 11.73 23.12
N THR A 98 -11.58 12.12 22.10
CA THR A 98 -11.05 12.58 20.82
C THR A 98 -10.15 13.79 21.06
N ARG A 99 -8.92 13.74 20.52
CA ARG A 99 -8.02 14.90 20.46
C ARG A 99 -8.77 16.10 19.87
N GLN A 100 -8.61 17.30 20.44
CA GLN A 100 -9.12 18.52 19.82
C GLN A 100 -8.57 18.64 18.40
N LYS A 101 -9.48 18.66 17.42
CA LYS A 101 -9.13 18.84 16.02
C LYS A 101 -8.57 20.28 15.89
N PRO A 102 -7.36 20.47 15.31
CA PRO A 102 -6.87 21.81 14.99
C PRO A 102 -7.87 22.56 14.11
N ALA A 103 -7.89 23.89 14.19
CA ALA A 103 -8.75 24.71 13.34
C ALA A 103 -8.59 24.33 11.86
N ASP A 104 -9.70 24.16 11.16
CA ASP A 104 -9.72 23.68 9.77
C ASP A 104 -9.45 24.82 8.79
N ILE A 105 -8.18 25.26 8.74
CA ILE A 105 -7.74 26.41 7.91
C ILE A 105 -7.91 26.11 6.40
N ARG A 106 -7.83 24.83 6.00
CA ARG A 106 -7.88 24.43 4.59
C ARG A 106 -9.27 24.60 3.98
N ASP A 107 -10.32 24.24 4.72
CA ASP A 107 -11.71 24.39 4.26
C ASP A 107 -12.09 25.87 4.03
N GLY A 108 -11.49 26.79 4.81
CA GLY A 108 -11.64 28.24 4.59
C GLY A 108 -11.03 28.68 3.26
N ILE A 109 -9.80 28.25 2.98
CA ILE A 109 -9.07 28.58 1.74
C ILE A 109 -9.75 27.98 0.50
N VAL A 110 -10.29 26.76 0.60
CA VAL A 110 -11.01 26.09 -0.51
C VAL A 110 -12.29 26.83 -0.88
N ARG A 111 -13.07 27.28 0.12
CA ARG A 111 -14.28 28.09 -0.10
C ARG A 111 -13.97 29.48 -0.64
N GLU A 112 -12.93 30.13 -0.11
CA GLU A 112 -12.52 31.48 -0.53
C GLU A 112 -11.98 31.49 -1.97
N ARG A 113 -11.40 30.38 -2.44
CA ARG A 113 -10.82 30.25 -3.78
C ARG A 113 -11.69 29.46 -4.77
N GLU A 114 -12.96 29.21 -4.45
CA GLU A 114 -13.94 28.51 -5.30
C GLU A 114 -13.46 27.15 -5.86
N TYR A 115 -12.59 26.45 -5.13
CA TYR A 115 -12.11 25.15 -5.59
C TYR A 115 -13.20 24.08 -5.41
N GLU A 116 -13.44 23.31 -6.46
CA GLU A 116 -14.32 22.16 -6.40
C GLU A 116 -13.74 21.11 -5.45
N THR A 117 -14.49 20.77 -4.41
CA THR A 117 -14.09 19.70 -3.49
C THR A 117 -14.56 18.37 -4.08
N LEU A 118 -13.66 17.67 -4.77
CA LEU A 118 -13.91 16.30 -5.22
C LEU A 118 -14.04 15.39 -4.00
N ARG A 119 -15.23 14.84 -3.80
CA ARG A 119 -15.50 13.83 -2.78
C ARG A 119 -15.69 12.49 -3.48
N LEU A 120 -14.96 11.49 -3.02
CA LEU A 120 -15.10 10.12 -3.50
C LEU A 120 -16.48 9.56 -3.09
N PRO A 121 -17.40 9.29 -4.03
CA PRO A 121 -18.74 8.79 -3.70
C PRO A 121 -18.74 7.29 -3.39
N SER A 122 -17.91 6.55 -4.12
CA SER A 122 -17.75 5.10 -4.03
C SER A 122 -16.46 4.66 -4.71
N GLU A 123 -16.01 3.46 -4.33
CA GLU A 123 -14.94 2.74 -4.99
C GLU A 123 -15.46 1.33 -5.27
N ASP A 124 -15.19 0.80 -6.45
CA ASP A 124 -15.45 -0.59 -6.80
C ASP A 124 -14.11 -1.32 -6.92
N VAL A 125 -14.07 -2.57 -6.46
CA VAL A 125 -12.86 -3.40 -6.42
C VAL A 125 -13.13 -4.73 -7.12
N ALA A 126 -12.15 -5.18 -7.90
CA ALA A 126 -12.10 -6.52 -8.48
C ALA A 126 -10.77 -7.18 -8.14
N GLU A 127 -10.81 -8.46 -7.77
CA GLU A 127 -9.62 -9.24 -7.40
C GLU A 127 -9.32 -10.29 -8.48
N PHE A 128 -8.05 -10.50 -8.79
CA PHE A 128 -7.59 -11.53 -9.72
C PHE A 128 -6.25 -12.09 -9.29
N ALA A 129 -6.01 -13.36 -9.64
CA ALA A 129 -4.69 -13.94 -9.57
C ALA A 129 -3.82 -13.29 -10.66
N TYR A 130 -2.65 -12.81 -10.27
CA TYR A 130 -1.69 -12.20 -11.18
C TYR A 130 -0.29 -12.64 -10.79
N ARG A 131 0.50 -13.03 -11.79
CA ARG A 131 1.93 -13.30 -11.64
C ARG A 131 2.69 -12.23 -12.41
N PRO A 132 3.30 -11.24 -11.72
CA PRO A 132 4.10 -10.25 -12.41
C PRO A 132 5.35 -10.91 -13.01
N THR A 133 5.64 -10.60 -14.26
CA THR A 133 6.97 -10.85 -14.84
C THR A 133 7.81 -9.60 -14.63
N ALA A 134 9.11 -9.78 -14.36
CA ALA A 134 10.05 -8.67 -14.42
C ALA A 134 9.98 -8.11 -15.85
N SER A 135 9.59 -6.85 -15.97
CA SER A 135 9.65 -6.16 -17.25
C SER A 135 11.12 -6.00 -17.60
N THR A 136 11.60 -6.71 -18.62
CA THR A 136 12.88 -6.44 -19.27
C THR A 136 12.81 -5.01 -19.80
N GLY A 137 13.48 -4.09 -19.11
CA GLY A 137 13.70 -2.73 -19.59
C GLY A 137 14.72 -2.69 -20.70
#